data_AF-A0A3R7NC47-F1
#
_entry.id   AF-A0A3R7NC47-F1
#
_cell.length_a   1.000
_cell.length_b   1.000
_cell.length_c   1.000
_cell.angle_alpha   90.00
_cell.angle_beta   90.00
_cell.angle_gamma   90.00
#
_symmetry.space_group_name_H-M   'P 1'
#
loop_
_entity.id
_entity.type
_entity.pdbx_description
1 polymer ?
#
loop_
_entity_poly.entity_id
_entity_poly.type
_entity_poly.pdbx_seq_one_letter_code
_entity_poly.pdbx_strand_id
1 'polypeptide(L)'
;MPTDPHSNPPPLSPHPGFGYKRCLVRSAIIVFEVLVGLAVPDFGMILNLIGGSTVTVCSFILPPLMYMKLVDRTGPPEWPKRTIPLWERVVLWEIILIGAVGGITSTVSAFIAILNPDSFSKSCFVAFS
;
A
#
# COMPACT_ATOMS: atom_id res chain seq x y z
N MET A 1 -27.50 -43.05 -37.27
CA MET A 1 -27.21 -42.15 -36.14
C MET A 1 -26.07 -41.23 -36.57
N PRO A 2 -26.36 -39.96 -36.89
CA PRO A 2 -25.33 -38.99 -37.24
C PRO A 2 -24.55 -38.61 -36.00
N THR A 3 -23.22 -38.67 -36.07
CA THR A 3 -22.31 -38.08 -35.10
C THR A 3 -22.24 -36.57 -35.34
N ASP A 4 -22.76 -35.78 -34.41
CA ASP A 4 -22.67 -34.31 -34.44
C ASP A 4 -21.20 -33.85 -34.45
N PRO A 5 -20.73 -33.11 -35.48
CA PRO A 5 -19.32 -32.71 -35.60
C PRO A 5 -18.96 -31.44 -34.81
N HIS A 6 -19.75 -31.05 -33.80
CA HIS A 6 -19.67 -29.69 -33.21
C HIS A 6 -19.32 -29.61 -31.72
N SER A 7 -18.76 -30.67 -31.10
CA SER A 7 -18.42 -30.70 -29.67
C SER A 7 -16.98 -30.30 -29.31
N ASN A 8 -16.36 -29.36 -30.03
CA ASN A 8 -15.09 -28.77 -29.56
C ASN A 8 -15.39 -27.43 -28.87
N PRO A 9 -15.16 -27.27 -27.56
CA PRO A 9 -15.29 -25.96 -26.93
C PRO A 9 -14.34 -24.98 -27.63
N PRO A 10 -14.76 -23.72 -27.89
CA PRO A 10 -13.92 -22.75 -28.56
C PRO A 10 -12.59 -22.59 -27.80
N PRO A 11 -11.45 -22.50 -28.51
CA PRO A 11 -10.17 -22.27 -27.87
C PRO A 11 -10.28 -20.98 -27.06
N LEU A 12 -9.95 -21.08 -25.76
CA LEU A 12 -9.94 -19.98 -24.82
C LEU A 12 -8.85 -18.99 -25.28
N SER A 13 -9.18 -18.11 -26.21
CA SER A 13 -8.27 -17.08 -26.68
C SER A 13 -8.03 -16.13 -25.50
N PRO A 14 -6.78 -15.93 -25.04
CA PRO A 14 -6.51 -14.90 -24.08
C PRO A 14 -6.86 -13.57 -24.74
N HIS A 15 -7.81 -12.83 -24.15
CA HIS A 15 -8.22 -11.53 -24.64
C HIS A 15 -7.00 -10.67 -25.01
N PRO A 16 -6.92 -10.08 -26.23
CA PRO A 16 -5.77 -9.31 -26.71
C PRO A 16 -5.50 -8.01 -25.91
N GLY A 17 -6.25 -7.76 -24.84
CA GLY A 17 -6.03 -6.70 -23.86
C GLY A 17 -5.15 -7.10 -22.67
N PHE A 18 -4.48 -8.28 -22.70
CA PHE A 18 -3.50 -8.65 -21.66
C PHE A 18 -2.23 -7.79 -21.83
N GLY A 19 -2.33 -6.54 -21.36
CA GLY A 19 -1.31 -5.54 -21.55
C GLY A 19 0.02 -5.99 -20.95
N TYR A 20 1.02 -6.19 -21.80
CA TYR A 20 2.42 -6.43 -21.44
C TYR A 20 2.90 -5.50 -20.30
N LYS A 21 2.42 -4.26 -20.26
CA LYS A 21 2.66 -3.31 -19.16
C LYS A 21 2.27 -3.85 -17.77
N ARG A 22 1.14 -4.55 -17.64
CA ARG A 22 0.70 -5.16 -16.37
C ARG A 22 1.58 -6.34 -15.97
N CYS A 23 2.02 -7.15 -16.94
CA CYS A 23 2.98 -8.23 -16.69
C CYS A 23 4.34 -7.68 -16.25
N LEU A 24 4.84 -6.64 -16.93
CA LEU A 24 6.09 -5.96 -16.57
C LEU A 24 6.04 -5.38 -15.16
N VAL A 25 4.96 -4.68 -14.81
CA VAL A 25 4.81 -4.08 -13.47
C VAL A 25 4.75 -5.15 -12.39
N ARG A 26 4.03 -6.25 -12.61
CA ARG A 26 4.00 -7.37 -11.66
C ARG A 26 5.37 -7.99 -11.48
N SER A 27 6.05 -8.33 -12.57
CA SER A 27 7.40 -8.89 -12.49
C SER A 27 8.38 -7.93 -11.84
N ALA A 28 8.28 -6.63 -12.14
CA ALA A 28 9.13 -5.60 -11.54
C ALA A 28 8.91 -5.46 -10.03
N ILE A 29 7.67 -5.51 -9.54
CA ILE A 29 7.36 -5.47 -8.10
C ILE A 29 7.96 -6.68 -7.40
N ILE A 30 7.76 -7.89 -7.94
CA ILE A 30 8.29 -9.12 -7.34
C ILE A 30 9.83 -9.10 -7.34
N VAL A 31 10.46 -8.69 -8.44
CA VAL A 31 11.92 -8.54 -8.50
C VAL A 31 12.40 -7.51 -7.48
N PHE A 32 11.70 -6.39 -7.34
CA PHE A 32 12.02 -5.38 -6.32
C PHE A 32 11.89 -5.92 -4.90
N GLU A 33 10.82 -6.64 -4.57
CA GLU A 33 10.66 -7.29 -3.26
C GLU A 33 11.76 -8.31 -2.99
N VAL A 34 12.13 -9.11 -3.99
CA VAL A 34 13.24 -10.07 -3.88
C VAL A 34 14.58 -9.35 -3.65
N LEU A 35 14.85 -8.26 -4.37
CA LEU A 35 16.06 -7.45 -4.16
C LEU A 35 16.11 -6.86 -2.75
N VAL A 36 14.99 -6.34 -2.26
CA VAL A 36 14.89 -5.80 -0.89
C VAL A 36 15.09 -6.91 0.15
N GLY A 37 14.49 -8.09 -0.07
CA GLY A 37 14.65 -9.26 0.80
C GLY A 37 16.05 -9.88 0.79
N LEU A 38 16.80 -9.72 -0.30
CA LEU A 38 18.22 -10.11 -0.38
C LEU A 38 19.14 -9.06 0.28
N ALA A 39 18.75 -7.78 0.23
CA ALA A 39 19.53 -6.67 0.77
C ALA A 39 19.43 -6.56 2.30
N VAL A 40 18.29 -6.90 2.90
CA VAL A 40 18.06 -6.78 4.36
C VAL A 40 17.64 -8.15 4.93
N PRO A 41 18.44 -8.77 5.83
CA PRO A 41 18.10 -10.08 6.39
C PRO A 41 16.86 -10.06 7.31
N ASP A 42 16.51 -8.89 7.86
CA ASP A 42 15.37 -8.71 8.76
C ASP A 42 14.14 -8.12 8.05
N PHE A 43 13.31 -8.99 7.47
CA PHE A 43 12.01 -8.63 6.88
C PHE A 43 11.08 -7.90 7.87
N GLY A 44 11.20 -8.21 9.17
CA GLY A 44 10.39 -7.57 10.21
C GLY A 44 10.56 -6.06 10.27
N MET A 45 11.77 -5.53 10.03
CA MET A 45 12.02 -4.08 10.04
C MET A 45 11.38 -3.38 8.84
N ILE A 46 11.44 -4.00 7.66
CA ILE A 46 10.81 -3.49 6.45
C ILE A 46 9.29 -3.47 6.60
N LEU A 47 8.71 -4.55 7.12
CA LEU A 47 7.27 -4.62 7.41
C LEU A 47 6.86 -3.59 8.46
N ASN A 48 7.69 -3.35 9.48
CA ASN A 48 7.43 -2.32 10.47
C ASN A 48 7.54 -0.90 9.87
N LEU A 49 8.45 -0.68 8.92
CA LEU A 49 8.59 0.57 8.18
C LEU A 49 7.37 0.83 7.28
N ILE A 50 6.98 -0.16 6.46
CA ILE A 50 5.86 -0.05 5.52
C ILE A 50 4.54 0.04 6.28
N GLY A 51 4.34 -0.80 7.29
CA GLY A 51 3.16 -0.76 8.17
C GLY A 51 3.09 0.55 8.97
N GLY A 52 4.21 0.97 9.55
CA GLY A 52 4.30 2.18 10.36
C GLY A 52 4.11 3.47 9.56
N SER A 53 4.43 3.49 8.26
CA SER A 53 4.31 4.69 7.41
C SER A 53 3.09 4.67 6.49
N THR A 54 2.88 3.57 5.77
CA THR A 54 1.86 3.51 4.71
C THR A 54 0.50 3.15 5.28
N VAL A 55 0.44 2.14 6.17
CA VAL A 55 -0.83 1.71 6.77
C VAL A 55 -1.34 2.77 7.73
N THR A 56 -0.47 3.44 8.50
CA THR A 56 -0.89 4.55 9.37
C THR A 56 -1.47 5.73 8.57
N VAL A 57 -0.83 6.15 7.48
CA VAL A 57 -1.35 7.22 6.61
C VAL A 57 -2.68 6.79 5.98
N CYS A 58 -2.78 5.56 5.47
CA CYS A 58 -3.98 5.09 4.79
C CYS A 58 -5.16 4.82 5.74
N SER A 59 -4.90 4.41 6.99
CA SER A 59 -5.94 4.05 7.96
C SER A 59 -6.31 5.18 8.93
N PHE A 60 -5.35 6.01 9.36
CA PHE A 60 -5.62 7.09 10.32
C PHE A 60 -5.72 8.47 9.68
N ILE A 61 -5.08 8.71 8.54
CA ILE A 61 -5.05 10.05 7.91
C ILE A 61 -6.07 10.14 6.78
N LEU A 62 -6.17 9.12 5.93
CA LEU A 62 -7.05 9.14 4.75
C LEU A 62 -8.55 9.22 5.09
N PRO A 63 -9.12 8.43 6.01
CA PRO A 63 -10.56 8.48 6.30
C PRO A 63 -11.00 9.84 6.89
N PRO A 64 -10.29 10.42 7.88
CA PRO A 64 -10.61 11.75 8.39
C PRO A 64 -10.50 12.86 7.34
N LEU A 65 -9.45 12.83 6.51
CA LEU A 65 -9.27 13.82 5.45
C LEU A 65 -10.36 13.74 4.40
N MET A 66 -10.75 12.54 3.97
CA MET A 66 -11.83 12.35 3.02
C MET A 66 -13.17 12.84 3.60
N TYR A 67 -13.41 12.58 4.88
CA TYR A 67 -14.61 13.05 5.58
C TYR A 67 -14.67 14.58 5.68
N MET A 68 -13.58 15.24 6.10
CA MET A 68 -13.50 16.71 6.13
C MET A 68 -13.67 17.32 4.74
N LYS A 69 -13.02 16.76 3.72
CA LYS A 69 -13.17 17.22 2.33
C LYS A 69 -14.58 17.06 1.80
N LEU A 70 -15.28 15.99 2.16
CA LEU A 70 -16.67 15.75 1.75
C LEU A 70 -17.61 16.79 2.38
N VAL A 71 -17.34 17.20 3.60
CA VAL A 71 -18.17 18.16 4.36
C VAL A 71 -17.91 19.60 3.93
N ASP A 72 -16.65 19.95 3.65
CA ASP A 72 -16.28 21.27 3.13
C ASP A 72 -16.81 21.50 1.69
N ARG A 73 -17.01 20.42 0.92
CA ARG A 73 -17.60 20.48 -0.43
C ARG A 73 -19.10 20.76 -0.30
N THR A 74 -19.45 22.04 -0.26
CA THR A 74 -20.84 22.51 -0.38
C THR A 74 -21.29 22.31 -1.84
N GLY A 75 -21.87 21.15 -2.14
CA GLY A 75 -22.44 20.81 -3.44
C GLY A 75 -23.76 21.54 -3.75
N PRO A 76 -24.30 21.38 -4.98
CA PRO A 76 -25.55 22.00 -5.43
C PRO A 76 -26.73 21.76 -4.47
N PRO A 77 -27.80 22.60 -4.52
CA PRO A 77 -28.77 22.87 -3.45
C PRO A 77 -29.58 21.68 -2.88
N GLU A 78 -29.38 20.46 -3.39
CA GLU A 78 -30.08 19.23 -2.99
C GLU A 78 -29.48 18.56 -1.74
N TRP A 79 -28.19 18.76 -1.44
CA TRP A 79 -27.54 18.04 -0.34
C TRP A 79 -27.81 18.70 1.02
N PRO A 80 -28.27 17.96 2.03
CA PRO A 80 -28.51 18.51 3.37
C PRO A 80 -27.20 19.02 3.96
N LYS A 81 -27.16 20.32 4.30
CA LYS A 81 -26.01 20.94 4.97
C LYS A 81 -25.78 20.26 6.32
N ARG A 82 -24.80 19.35 6.37
CA ARG A 82 -24.42 18.65 7.60
C ARG A 82 -23.45 19.53 8.37
N THR A 83 -23.97 20.27 9.34
CA THR A 83 -23.15 21.08 10.25
C THR A 83 -22.46 20.14 11.23
N ILE A 84 -21.21 19.82 10.95
CA ILE A 84 -20.40 19.02 11.86
C ILE A 84 -20.06 19.85 13.10
N PRO A 85 -20.37 19.36 14.32
CA PRO A 85 -20.00 20.05 15.53
C PRO A 85 -18.48 20.08 15.71
N LEU A 86 -17.94 21.15 16.30
CA LEU A 86 -16.50 21.37 16.42
C LEU A 86 -15.77 20.24 17.16
N TRP A 87 -16.42 19.56 18.11
CA TRP A 87 -15.87 18.43 18.85
C TRP A 87 -15.45 17.28 17.92
N GLU A 88 -16.24 16.99 16.89
CA GLU A 88 -15.96 15.91 15.95
C GLU A 88 -14.73 16.25 15.09
N ARG A 89 -14.60 17.51 14.67
CA ARG A 89 -13.40 18.00 13.96
C ARG A 89 -12.13 17.91 14.80
N VAL A 90 -12.23 18.18 16.11
CA VAL A 90 -11.11 18.07 17.04
C VAL A 90 -10.67 16.60 17.19
N VAL A 91 -11.61 15.68 17.37
CA VAL A 91 -11.30 14.23 17.46
C VAL A 91 -10.63 13.71 16.19
N LEU A 92 -11.09 14.14 15.02
CA LEU A 92 -10.48 13.78 13.73
C LEU A 92 -9.04 14.30 13.60
N TRP A 93 -8.76 15.52 14.06
CA TRP A 93 -7.41 16.08 14.08
C TRP A 93 -6.47 15.39 15.08
N GLU A 94 -6.99 15.02 16.25
CA GLU A 94 -6.24 14.24 17.25
C GLU A 94 -5.80 12.89 16.69
N ILE A 95 -6.69 12.16 16.01
CA ILE A 95 -6.36 10.88 15.39
C ILE A 95 -5.27 11.03 14.32
N ILE A 96 -5.31 12.10 13.52
CA ILE A 96 -4.26 12.41 12.54
C ILE A 96 -2.93 12.69 13.24
N LEU A 97 -2.93 13.50 14.31
CA LEU A 97 -1.71 13.85 15.05
C LEU A 97 -1.09 12.64 15.73
N ILE A 98 -1.88 11.85 16.46
CA ILE A 98 -1.42 10.64 17.14
C ILE A 98 -0.91 9.63 16.11
N GLY A 99 -1.63 9.45 14.99
CA GLY A 99 -1.21 8.57 13.89
C GLY A 99 0.10 9.02 13.23
N ALA A 100 0.27 10.33 13.01
CA ALA A 100 1.49 10.89 12.45
C ALA A 100 2.69 10.71 13.39
N VAL A 101 2.55 11.01 14.69
CA VAL A 101 3.62 10.83 15.67
C VAL A 101 3.99 9.36 15.82
N GLY A 102 2.99 8.47 15.90
CA GLY A 102 3.20 7.02 15.96
C GLY A 102 3.92 6.49 14.72
N GLY A 103 3.51 6.96 13.54
CA GLY A 103 4.13 6.57 12.27
C GLY A 103 5.56 7.07 12.13
N ILE A 104 5.84 8.32 12.50
CA ILE A 104 7.20 8.90 12.47
C ILE A 104 8.12 8.15 13.44
N THR A 105 7.65 7.87 14.66
CA THR A 105 8.44 7.16 15.68
C THR A 105 8.82 5.75 15.24
N SER A 106 7.86 5.01 14.65
CA SER A 106 8.14 3.68 14.10
C SER A 106 9.12 3.75 12.93
N THR A 107 8.94 4.72 12.03
CA THR A 107 9.81 4.91 10.85
C THR A 107 11.25 5.20 11.25
N VAL A 108 11.49 6.13 12.18
CA VAL A 108 12.83 6.47 12.66
C VAL A 108 13.51 5.28 13.33
N SER A 109 12.77 4.52 14.14
CA SER A 109 13.30 3.33 14.83
C SER A 109 13.74 2.26 13.83
N ALA A 110 12.94 2.00 12.80
CA ALA A 110 13.27 1.05 11.75
C ALA A 110 14.45 1.53 10.87
N PHE A 111 14.50 2.82 10.51
CA PHE A 111 15.59 3.38 9.70
C PHE A 111 16.94 3.26 10.40
N ILE A 112 17.03 3.56 11.70
CA ILE A 112 18.28 3.48 12.46
C ILE A 112 18.75 2.01 12.54
N ALA A 113 17.83 1.06 12.70
CA ALA A 113 18.16 -0.37 12.72
C ALA A 113 18.69 -0.88 11.38
N ILE A 114 18.14 -0.38 10.26
CA ILE A 114 18.55 -0.75 8.89
C ILE A 114 19.92 -0.15 8.54
N LEU A 115 20.22 1.09 8.95
CA LEU A 115 21.47 1.78 8.60
C LEU A 115 22.68 1.36 9.45
N ASN A 116 22.52 0.43 10.39
CA ASN A 116 23.66 -0.10 11.15
C ASN A 116 24.58 -0.93 10.23
N PRO A 117 25.90 -0.62 10.16
CA PRO A 117 26.84 -1.27 9.26
C PRO A 117 27.02 -2.78 9.53
N ASP A 118 26.69 -3.25 10.74
CA ASP A 118 26.72 -4.67 11.12
C ASP A 118 25.61 -5.52 10.47
N SER A 119 24.54 -4.89 9.97
CA SER A 119 23.44 -5.58 9.30
C SER A 119 23.78 -5.88 7.83
N PHE A 120 24.52 -4.98 7.17
CA PHE A 120 24.88 -5.13 5.75
C PHE A 120 25.96 -6.19 5.51
N SER A 121 26.83 -6.45 6.49
CA SER A 121 27.85 -7.50 6.40
C SER A 121 27.28 -8.92 6.47
N LYS A 122 26.01 -9.06 6.91
CA LYS A 122 25.27 -10.34 6.93
C LYS A 122 24.28 -10.51 5.78
N SER A 123 24.14 -9.51 4.89
CA SER A 123 23.21 -9.60 3.77
C SER A 123 23.66 -10.67 2.77
N CYS A 124 22.73 -11.52 2.35
CA CYS A 124 22.95 -12.61 1.40
C CYS A 124 23.38 -12.14 -0.01
N PHE A 125 23.41 -10.83 -0.25
CA PHE A 125 23.94 -10.22 -1.46
C PHE A 125 25.43 -10.56 -1.68
N VAL A 126 26.22 -10.69 -0.61
CA VAL A 126 27.64 -11.06 -0.69
C VAL A 126 27.83 -12.54 -1.02
N ALA A 127 26.87 -13.40 -0.67
CA ALA A 127 26.94 -14.84 -0.97
C ALA A 127 26.68 -15.18 -2.45
N PHE A 128 26.22 -14.21 -3.25
CA PHE A 128 26.00 -14.37 -4.69
C PHE A 128 27.20 -13.85 -5.53
N SER A 129 28.20 -13.23 -4.89
CA SER A 129 29.47 -12.80 -5.50
C SER A 129 30.61 -13.74 -5.11
#